data_AF-A0A7R8UU43-F1
#
_entry.id   AF-A0A7R8UU43-F1
#
_cell.length_a   1.000
_cell.length_b   1.000
_cell.length_c   1.000
_cell.angle_alpha   90.00
_cell.angle_beta   90.00
_cell.angle_gamma   90.00
#
_symmetry.space_group_name_H-M   'P 1'
#
loop_
_entity.id
_entity.type
_entity.pdbx_description
1 polymer ?
#
loop_
_entity_poly.entity_id
_entity_poly.type
_entity_poly.pdbx_seq_one_letter_code
_entity_poly.pdbx_strand_id
1 'polypeptide(L)'
;MPRTKPTKKLGIYGSFDINPEDAVGSYIESKQQEKLYIKPPVWDISRDGLELFAIQNEREHNDTVKLQEEMLENAQKQKVVNMKRIKDMYKIQRELREQFINVNNFIRDCEEKKRVAEKKIGDERKMHEQLEKDIEKLIQDIADLEKFEETLTETVKELEPYEKVIKDVVESSDIFKSVNDCMIRCDALMLAQVEITELEQEKIKGIEEMRRMMVKAMNESSLTILGLNNELSAMERSYSIAKAESLKWEKIMAGTKDYISENELTRNRILDAIQQMYHLLCRRNGVDPTAGRYDIEEQLDYIKNEIEILQKVVNLCNKDLAKNASASQQHAMFSDAPTKDGSSKKSKKKKVAGPRIRIAE
;
A
#
# COMPACT_ATOMS: atom_id res chain seq x y z
N MET A 1 -6.88 -98.10 -15.81
CA MET A 1 -7.41 -98.68 -14.55
C MET A 1 -7.87 -100.11 -14.82
N PRO A 2 -7.37 -101.14 -14.14
CA PRO A 2 -7.88 -102.50 -14.30
C PRO A 2 -9.24 -102.63 -13.58
N ARG A 3 -10.24 -103.21 -14.26
CA ARG A 3 -11.57 -103.48 -13.71
C ARG A 3 -11.51 -104.68 -12.76
N THR A 4 -11.73 -104.46 -11.47
CA THR A 4 -11.97 -105.52 -10.48
C THR A 4 -13.39 -106.08 -10.61
N LYS A 5 -13.54 -107.41 -10.63
CA LYS A 5 -14.84 -108.11 -10.68
C LYS A 5 -15.67 -107.81 -9.41
N PRO A 6 -17.01 -107.70 -9.49
CA PRO A 6 -17.85 -107.45 -8.32
C PRO A 6 -17.80 -108.64 -7.35
N THR A 7 -17.63 -108.35 -6.06
CA THR A 7 -17.61 -109.33 -4.96
C THR A 7 -18.96 -110.04 -4.84
N LYS A 8 -18.98 -111.36 -5.11
CA LYS A 8 -20.16 -112.24 -4.99
C LYS A 8 -20.47 -112.69 -3.54
N LYS A 9 -20.19 -111.85 -2.55
CA LYS A 9 -20.48 -112.17 -1.14
C LYS A 9 -21.20 -110.99 -0.52
N LEU A 10 -22.51 -111.12 -0.35
CA LEU A 10 -23.28 -110.25 0.52
C LEU A 10 -23.09 -110.76 1.96
N GLY A 11 -22.74 -109.86 2.88
CA GLY A 11 -22.53 -110.21 4.29
C GLY A 11 -23.86 -110.58 4.94
N ILE A 12 -23.93 -111.78 5.54
CA ILE A 12 -25.15 -112.28 6.16
C ILE A 12 -24.85 -112.89 7.53
N TYR A 13 -25.78 -112.62 8.46
CA TYR A 13 -25.92 -113.14 9.81
C TYR A 13 -26.57 -114.55 9.78
N GLY A 14 -26.01 -115.52 10.50
CA GLY A 14 -26.71 -116.75 10.90
C GLY A 14 -26.46 -117.98 10.01
N SER A 15 -26.66 -119.16 10.61
CA SER A 15 -26.21 -120.49 10.16
C SER A 15 -27.05 -121.18 9.07
N PHE A 16 -27.60 -120.42 8.12
CA PHE A 16 -28.30 -120.98 6.95
C PHE A 16 -27.80 -120.28 5.68
N ASP A 17 -26.58 -120.64 5.30
CA ASP A 17 -25.87 -120.14 4.11
C ASP A 17 -25.96 -121.21 3.01
N ILE A 18 -27.05 -121.20 2.23
CA ILE A 18 -27.22 -122.09 1.07
C ILE A 18 -27.44 -121.23 -0.16
N ASN A 19 -26.64 -121.47 -1.21
CA ASN A 19 -26.78 -120.80 -2.50
C ASN A 19 -28.22 -120.98 -3.02
N PRO A 20 -28.84 -119.98 -3.68
CA PRO A 20 -30.21 -120.10 -4.15
C PRO A 20 -30.43 -121.26 -5.13
N GLU A 21 -29.38 -121.66 -5.87
CA GLU A 21 -29.42 -122.85 -6.74
C GLU A 21 -29.54 -124.15 -5.93
N ASP A 22 -28.77 -124.28 -4.85
CA ASP A 22 -28.79 -125.44 -3.95
C ASP A 22 -30.10 -125.49 -3.14
N ALA A 23 -30.64 -124.32 -2.76
CA ALA A 23 -31.89 -124.21 -2.01
C ALA A 23 -33.10 -124.75 -2.78
N VAL A 24 -33.13 -124.58 -4.11
CA VAL A 24 -34.17 -125.17 -4.95
C VAL A 24 -34.05 -126.69 -4.99
N GLY A 25 -32.82 -127.21 -5.06
CA GLY A 25 -32.54 -128.66 -4.96
C GLY A 25 -33.07 -129.22 -3.64
N SER A 26 -32.70 -128.61 -2.51
CA SER A 26 -33.17 -129.03 -1.18
C SER A 26 -34.69 -128.91 -1.02
N TYR A 27 -35.33 -127.90 -1.62
CA TYR A 27 -36.78 -127.77 -1.59
C TYR A 27 -37.48 -128.87 -2.39
N ILE A 28 -36.94 -129.23 -3.57
CA ILE A 28 -37.48 -130.31 -4.40
C ILE A 28 -37.29 -131.66 -3.69
N GLU A 29 -36.12 -131.91 -3.10
CA GLU A 29 -35.87 -133.11 -2.31
C GLU A 29 -36.82 -133.19 -1.10
N SER A 30 -37.05 -132.09 -0.40
CA SER A 30 -38.01 -132.03 0.71
C SER A 30 -39.44 -132.32 0.25
N LYS A 31 -39.86 -131.78 -0.91
CA LYS A 31 -41.18 -132.06 -1.50
C LYS A 31 -41.32 -133.50 -2.01
N GLN A 32 -40.24 -134.09 -2.51
CA GLN A 32 -40.22 -135.49 -2.92
C GLN A 32 -40.25 -136.43 -1.70
N GLN A 33 -39.51 -136.08 -0.65
CA GLN A 33 -39.58 -136.77 0.63
C GLN A 33 -41.01 -136.70 1.17
N GLU A 34 -41.67 -135.54 1.25
CA GLU A 34 -43.08 -135.45 1.68
C GLU A 34 -44.04 -136.39 0.92
N LYS A 35 -43.86 -136.57 -0.40
CA LYS A 35 -44.75 -137.40 -1.23
C LYS A 35 -44.43 -138.90 -1.20
N LEU A 36 -43.19 -139.29 -0.95
CA LEU A 36 -42.74 -140.70 -0.97
C LEU A 36 -42.45 -141.26 0.43
N TYR A 37 -42.63 -140.46 1.49
CA TYR A 37 -42.39 -140.88 2.87
C TYR A 37 -43.51 -141.81 3.39
N ILE A 38 -43.47 -143.07 2.98
CA ILE A 38 -44.06 -144.15 3.76
C ILE A 38 -43.13 -144.34 4.96
N LYS A 39 -43.55 -143.95 6.17
CA LYS A 39 -42.86 -144.40 7.39
C LYS A 39 -43.02 -145.92 7.44
N PRO A 40 -41.97 -146.74 7.24
CA PRO A 40 -42.09 -148.15 7.52
C PRO A 40 -42.46 -148.31 9.01
N PRO A 41 -43.41 -149.19 9.36
CA PRO A 41 -43.75 -149.41 10.75
C PRO A 41 -42.51 -149.96 11.45
N VAL A 42 -42.12 -149.29 12.53
CA VAL A 42 -40.89 -149.54 13.28
C VAL A 42 -41.09 -150.81 14.12
N TRP A 43 -40.94 -151.97 13.49
CA TRP A 43 -40.98 -153.27 14.19
C TRP A 43 -39.61 -153.74 14.66
N ASP A 44 -38.53 -153.09 14.22
CA ASP A 44 -37.17 -153.53 14.50
C ASP A 44 -36.21 -152.37 14.76
N ILE A 45 -36.67 -151.43 15.58
CA ILE A 45 -35.78 -150.60 16.39
C ILE A 45 -36.20 -150.91 17.82
N SER A 46 -35.25 -151.25 18.69
CA SER A 46 -35.50 -151.38 20.11
C SER A 46 -36.33 -150.16 20.54
N ARG A 47 -37.57 -150.38 21.00
CA ARG A 47 -38.36 -149.28 21.56
C ARG A 47 -37.57 -148.81 22.76
N ASP A 48 -36.84 -147.72 22.57
CA ASP A 48 -36.09 -147.05 23.62
C ASP A 48 -37.05 -146.86 24.80
N GLY A 49 -36.79 -147.56 25.91
CA GLY A 49 -37.70 -147.57 27.06
C GLY A 49 -37.98 -146.15 27.55
N LEU A 50 -39.02 -145.96 28.37
CA LEU A 50 -39.23 -144.68 29.08
C LEU A 50 -37.94 -144.21 29.76
N GLU A 51 -37.16 -145.16 30.26
CA GLU A 51 -35.81 -145.00 30.78
C GLU A 51 -34.85 -144.36 29.77
N LEU A 52 -34.86 -144.79 28.51
CA LEU A 52 -33.98 -144.27 27.47
C LEU A 52 -34.42 -142.89 26.96
N PHE A 53 -35.72 -142.58 26.95
CA PHE A 53 -36.23 -141.21 26.74
C PHE A 53 -35.91 -140.27 27.91
N ALA A 54 -36.00 -140.76 29.15
CA ALA A 54 -35.58 -140.00 30.32
C ALA A 54 -34.07 -139.71 30.24
N ILE A 55 -33.26 -140.71 29.87
CA ILE A 55 -31.82 -140.56 29.62
C ILE A 55 -31.56 -139.55 28.49
N GLN A 56 -32.34 -139.56 27.41
CA GLN A 56 -32.19 -138.62 26.29
C GLN A 56 -32.59 -137.19 26.69
N ASN A 57 -33.71 -137.00 27.39
CA ASN A 57 -34.13 -135.70 27.92
C ASN A 57 -33.14 -135.17 28.96
N GLU A 58 -32.57 -136.03 29.80
CA GLU A 58 -31.50 -135.64 30.72
C GLU A 58 -30.24 -135.23 29.96
N ARG A 59 -29.88 -135.92 28.87
CA ARG A 59 -28.78 -135.50 28.00
C ARG A 59 -29.06 -134.14 27.35
N GLU A 60 -30.24 -133.94 26.78
CA GLU A 60 -30.65 -132.67 26.16
C GLU A 60 -30.75 -131.53 27.20
N HIS A 61 -31.25 -131.83 28.40
CA HIS A 61 -31.27 -130.88 29.50
C HIS A 61 -29.85 -130.51 29.92
N ASN A 62 -28.97 -131.51 30.07
CA ASN A 62 -27.57 -131.27 30.38
C ASN A 62 -26.86 -130.47 29.27
N ASP A 63 -27.19 -130.70 28.00
CA ASP A 63 -26.61 -129.97 26.87
C ASP A 63 -27.15 -128.54 26.78
N THR A 64 -28.43 -128.32 27.08
CA THR A 64 -29.01 -126.96 27.15
C THR A 64 -28.53 -126.16 28.35
N VAL A 65 -28.34 -126.79 29.51
CA VAL A 65 -27.74 -126.15 30.70
C VAL A 65 -26.30 -125.77 30.40
N LYS A 66 -25.49 -126.66 29.81
CA LYS A 66 -24.13 -126.33 29.34
C LYS A 66 -24.15 -125.15 28.36
N LEU A 67 -25.08 -125.13 27.41
CA LEU A 67 -25.21 -124.02 26.46
C LEU A 67 -25.61 -122.70 27.14
N GLN A 68 -26.50 -122.73 28.13
CA GLN A 68 -26.87 -121.55 28.91
C GLN A 68 -25.70 -121.01 29.73
N GLU A 69 -24.92 -121.90 30.34
CA GLU A 69 -23.68 -121.56 31.04
C GLU A 69 -22.68 -120.93 30.08
N GLU A 70 -22.45 -121.53 28.91
CA GLU A 70 -21.62 -120.96 27.84
C GLU A 70 -22.12 -119.59 27.37
N MET A 71 -23.43 -119.40 27.21
CA MET A 71 -24.01 -118.12 26.83
C MET A 71 -23.87 -117.05 27.92
N LEU A 72 -24.05 -117.41 29.19
CA LEU A 72 -23.85 -116.51 30.32
C LEU A 72 -22.38 -116.13 30.45
N GLU A 73 -21.47 -117.09 30.33
CA GLU A 73 -20.03 -116.83 30.29
C GLU A 73 -19.66 -115.91 29.12
N ASN A 74 -20.19 -116.17 27.93
CA ASN A 74 -19.95 -115.33 26.75
C ASN A 74 -20.53 -113.92 26.92
N ALA A 75 -21.72 -113.78 27.49
CA ALA A 75 -22.32 -112.49 27.78
C ALA A 75 -21.53 -111.72 28.85
N GLN A 76 -21.02 -112.41 29.88
CA GLN A 76 -20.14 -111.81 30.89
C GLN A 76 -18.80 -111.37 30.26
N LYS A 77 -18.18 -112.22 29.44
CA LYS A 77 -16.96 -111.90 28.66
C LYS A 77 -17.21 -110.67 27.78
N GLN A 78 -18.34 -110.61 27.07
CA GLN A 78 -18.72 -109.46 26.24
C GLN A 78 -18.99 -108.19 27.05
N LYS A 79 -19.66 -108.28 28.20
CA LYS A 79 -19.86 -107.12 29.09
C LYS A 79 -18.53 -106.53 29.55
N VAL A 80 -17.57 -107.37 29.93
CA VAL A 80 -16.21 -106.92 30.31
C VAL A 80 -15.49 -106.26 29.13
N VAL A 81 -15.58 -106.82 27.93
CA VAL A 81 -15.01 -106.23 26.71
C VAL A 81 -15.66 -104.88 26.36
N ASN A 82 -16.99 -104.79 26.45
CA ASN A 82 -17.72 -103.56 26.17
C ASN A 82 -17.44 -102.48 27.21
N MET A 83 -17.34 -102.84 28.49
CA MET A 83 -16.95 -101.91 29.55
C MET A 83 -15.53 -101.37 29.32
N LYS A 84 -14.58 -102.23 28.91
CA LYS A 84 -13.23 -101.79 28.51
C LYS A 84 -13.30 -100.83 27.33
N ARG A 85 -14.03 -101.17 26.27
CA ARG A 85 -14.21 -100.31 25.08
C ARG A 85 -14.80 -98.93 25.41
N ILE A 86 -15.82 -98.88 26.28
CA ILE A 86 -16.42 -97.61 26.72
C ILE A 86 -15.41 -96.79 27.52
N LYS A 87 -14.65 -97.42 28.41
CA LYS A 87 -13.59 -96.75 29.18
C LYS A 87 -12.49 -96.21 28.27
N ASP A 88 -12.08 -96.97 27.26
CA ASP A 88 -11.09 -96.56 26.26
C ASP A 88 -11.61 -95.41 25.41
N MET A 89 -12.89 -95.44 25.01
CA MET A 89 -13.54 -94.31 24.32
C MET A 89 -13.52 -93.02 25.14
N TYR A 90 -13.89 -93.07 26.43
CA TYR A 90 -13.83 -91.89 27.30
C TYR A 90 -12.40 -91.43 27.58
N LYS A 91 -11.42 -92.34 27.57
CA LYS A 91 -10.00 -91.97 27.67
C LYS A 91 -9.56 -91.21 26.41
N ILE A 92 -9.82 -91.76 25.24
CA ILE A 92 -9.49 -91.13 23.95
C ILE A 92 -10.21 -89.78 23.81
N GLN A 93 -11.48 -89.68 24.18
CA GLN A 93 -12.22 -88.42 24.11
C GLN A 93 -11.61 -87.33 25.01
N ARG A 94 -11.13 -87.70 26.21
CA ARG A 94 -10.43 -86.75 27.10
C ARG A 94 -9.09 -86.32 26.52
N GLU A 95 -8.30 -87.27 26.03
CA GLU A 95 -7.02 -86.98 25.35
C GLU A 95 -7.24 -86.05 24.15
N LEU A 96 -8.29 -86.28 23.35
CA LEU A 96 -8.61 -85.43 22.20
C LEU A 96 -8.99 -84.00 22.63
N ARG A 97 -9.75 -83.85 23.74
CA ARG A 97 -10.09 -82.53 24.28
C ARG A 97 -8.87 -81.80 24.81
N GLU A 98 -7.98 -82.49 25.51
CA GLU A 98 -6.72 -81.92 25.99
C GLU A 98 -5.83 -81.49 24.82
N GLN A 99 -5.71 -82.34 23.78
CA GLN A 99 -5.01 -81.98 22.55
C GLN A 99 -5.63 -80.77 21.86
N PHE A 100 -6.96 -80.68 21.79
CA PHE A 100 -7.66 -79.54 21.19
C PHE A 100 -7.40 -78.24 21.96
N ILE A 101 -7.43 -78.29 23.30
CA ILE A 101 -7.07 -77.15 24.14
C ILE A 101 -5.61 -76.75 23.91
N ASN A 102 -4.70 -77.71 23.84
CA ASN A 102 -3.28 -77.45 23.58
C ASN A 102 -3.06 -76.83 22.19
N VAL A 103 -3.74 -77.33 21.16
CA VAL A 103 -3.67 -76.77 19.80
C VAL A 103 -4.25 -75.36 19.76
N ASN A 104 -5.39 -75.12 20.41
CA ASN A 104 -5.98 -73.79 20.46
C ASN A 104 -5.09 -72.79 21.21
N ASN A 105 -4.51 -73.19 22.34
CA ASN A 105 -3.52 -72.39 23.06
C ASN A 105 -2.29 -72.12 22.20
N PHE A 106 -1.80 -73.12 21.46
CA PHE A 106 -0.67 -72.96 20.54
C PHE A 106 -0.98 -71.97 19.40
N ILE A 107 -2.19 -72.03 18.82
CA ILE A 107 -2.62 -71.08 17.78
C ILE A 107 -2.65 -69.65 18.35
N ARG A 108 -3.25 -69.47 19.54
CA ARG A 108 -3.29 -68.17 20.22
C ARG A 108 -1.89 -67.64 20.53
N ASP A 109 -0.97 -68.50 20.98
CA ASP A 109 0.42 -68.12 21.26
C ASP A 109 1.15 -67.76 19.97
N CYS A 110 0.89 -68.44 18.85
CA CYS A 110 1.45 -68.11 17.55
C CYS A 110 0.93 -66.77 17.04
N GLU A 111 -0.37 -66.51 17.18
CA GLU A 111 -0.97 -65.22 16.83
C GLU A 111 -0.40 -64.08 17.67
N GLU A 112 -0.25 -64.28 18.98
CA GLU A 112 0.33 -63.27 19.86
C GLU A 112 1.81 -63.02 19.53
N LYS A 113 2.60 -64.07 19.30
CA LYS A 113 4.00 -63.94 18.86
C LYS A 113 4.11 -63.23 17.52
N LYS A 114 3.22 -63.54 16.57
CA LYS A 114 3.15 -62.84 15.28
C LYS A 114 2.84 -61.35 15.48
N ARG A 115 1.83 -61.02 16.29
CA ARG A 115 1.45 -59.64 16.60
C ARG A 115 2.60 -58.86 17.26
N VAL A 116 3.30 -59.48 18.21
CA VAL A 116 4.47 -58.88 18.87
C VAL A 116 5.61 -58.67 17.87
N ALA A 117 5.88 -59.65 17.00
CA ALA A 117 6.90 -59.51 15.97
C ALA A 117 6.56 -58.41 14.96
N GLU A 118 5.31 -58.34 14.48
CA GLU A 118 4.84 -57.28 13.58
C GLU A 118 4.96 -55.90 14.23
N LYS A 119 4.62 -55.78 15.53
CA LYS A 119 4.80 -54.53 16.27
C LYS A 119 6.27 -54.15 16.35
N LYS A 120 7.17 -55.07 16.71
CA LYS A 120 8.62 -54.82 16.78
C LYS A 120 9.18 -54.40 15.42
N ILE A 121 8.78 -55.08 14.34
CA ILE A 121 9.17 -54.71 12.97
C ILE A 121 8.68 -53.30 12.63
N GLY A 122 7.46 -52.95 13.02
CA GLY A 122 6.92 -51.61 12.82
C GLY A 122 7.68 -50.53 13.59
N ASP A 123 8.03 -50.80 14.85
CA ASP A 123 8.79 -49.87 15.70
C ASP A 123 10.24 -49.74 15.19
N GLU A 124 10.89 -50.83 14.80
CA GLU A 124 12.23 -50.84 14.20
C GLU A 124 12.27 -50.07 12.87
N ARG A 125 11.27 -50.24 11.99
CA ARG A 125 11.18 -49.47 10.74
C ARG A 125 11.08 -47.97 11.00
N LYS A 126 10.26 -47.54 11.97
CA LYS A 126 10.16 -46.13 12.34
C LYS A 126 11.48 -45.57 12.88
N MET A 127 12.19 -46.36 13.69
CA MET A 127 13.52 -45.98 14.19
C MET A 127 14.52 -45.87 13.04
N HIS A 128 14.49 -46.81 12.08
CA HIS A 128 15.32 -46.74 10.88
C HIS A 128 15.02 -45.48 10.05
N GLU A 129 13.75 -45.17 9.78
CA GLU A 129 13.37 -43.95 9.05
C GLU A 129 13.80 -42.65 9.76
N GLN A 130 13.77 -42.63 11.10
CA GLN A 130 14.27 -41.49 11.87
C GLN A 130 15.79 -41.36 11.77
N LEU A 131 16.51 -42.47 11.96
CA LEU A 131 17.96 -42.51 11.85
C LEU A 131 18.42 -42.15 10.43
N GLU A 132 17.75 -42.61 9.39
CA GLU A 132 18.04 -42.25 8.00
C GLU A 132 17.91 -40.74 7.78
N LYS A 133 16.84 -40.10 8.26
CA LYS A 133 16.68 -38.65 8.18
C LYS A 133 17.77 -37.90 8.94
N ASP A 134 18.17 -38.40 10.10
CA ASP A 134 19.22 -37.76 10.88
C ASP A 134 20.60 -37.95 10.22
N ILE A 135 20.86 -39.10 9.61
CA ILE A 135 22.05 -39.33 8.78
C ILE A 135 22.06 -38.36 7.59
N GLU A 136 20.93 -38.19 6.89
CA GLU A 136 20.82 -37.24 5.77
C GLU A 136 21.10 -35.80 6.19
N LYS A 137 20.57 -35.36 7.35
CA LYS A 137 20.89 -34.04 7.90
C LYS A 137 22.37 -33.91 8.23
N LEU A 138 22.96 -34.90 8.89
CA LEU A 138 24.38 -34.87 9.23
C LEU A 138 25.26 -34.84 7.97
N ILE A 139 24.88 -35.52 6.90
CA ILE A 139 25.58 -35.46 5.61
C ILE A 139 25.47 -34.04 5.01
N GLN A 140 24.30 -33.40 5.09
CA GLN A 140 24.12 -32.02 4.63
C GLN A 140 24.96 -31.05 5.46
N ASP A 141 24.95 -31.18 6.78
CA ASP A 141 25.73 -30.35 7.70
C ASP A 141 27.24 -30.51 7.43
N ILE A 142 27.72 -31.73 7.20
CA ILE A 142 29.12 -31.99 6.82
C ILE A 142 29.44 -31.30 5.48
N ALA A 143 28.58 -31.45 4.47
CA ALA A 143 28.81 -30.81 3.17
C ALA A 143 28.81 -29.28 3.24
N ASP A 144 28.01 -28.69 4.12
CA ASP A 144 28.00 -27.23 4.33
C ASP A 144 29.21 -26.76 5.13
N LEU A 145 29.68 -27.55 6.10
CA LEU A 145 30.93 -27.30 6.81
C LEU A 145 32.14 -27.42 5.89
N GLU A 146 32.17 -28.39 4.98
CA GLU A 146 33.23 -28.53 3.97
C GLU A 146 33.27 -27.30 3.04
N LYS A 147 32.12 -26.83 2.55
CA LYS A 147 32.07 -25.56 1.78
C LYS A 147 32.55 -24.37 2.60
N PHE A 148 32.16 -24.31 3.88
CA PHE A 148 32.62 -23.24 4.76
C PHE A 148 34.14 -23.30 4.96
N GLU A 149 34.71 -24.49 5.13
CA GLU A 149 36.15 -24.69 5.19
C GLU A 149 36.83 -24.24 3.89
N GLU A 150 36.29 -24.63 2.73
CA GLU A 150 36.81 -24.19 1.42
C GLU A 150 36.81 -22.65 1.32
N THR A 151 35.69 -21.99 1.57
CA THR A 151 35.60 -20.52 1.55
C THR A 151 36.53 -19.84 2.56
N LEU A 152 36.69 -20.43 3.75
CA LEU A 152 37.63 -19.93 4.75
C LEU A 152 39.08 -20.11 4.28
N THR A 153 39.42 -21.24 3.66
CA THR A 153 40.77 -21.46 3.13
C THR A 153 41.09 -20.54 1.96
N GLU A 154 40.09 -20.21 1.12
CA GLU A 154 40.22 -19.23 0.04
C GLU A 154 40.46 -17.83 0.60
N THR A 155 39.62 -17.37 1.53
CA THR A 155 39.80 -16.06 2.18
C THR A 155 41.12 -15.97 2.94
N VAL A 156 41.58 -17.03 3.61
CA VAL A 156 42.90 -17.07 4.24
C VAL A 156 44.03 -16.94 3.21
N LYS A 157 43.92 -17.60 2.05
CA LYS A 157 44.89 -17.44 0.95
C LYS A 157 44.87 -16.03 0.37
N GLU A 158 43.70 -15.40 0.25
CA GLU A 158 43.58 -14.00 -0.16
C GLU A 158 44.22 -13.06 0.86
N LEU A 159 44.19 -13.42 2.15
CA LEU A 159 44.75 -12.61 3.23
C LEU A 159 46.26 -12.84 3.49
N GLU A 160 46.82 -13.96 3.02
CA GLU A 160 48.24 -14.31 3.16
C GLU A 160 49.22 -13.22 2.67
N PRO A 161 48.99 -12.52 1.54
CA PRO A 161 49.86 -11.43 1.10
C PRO A 161 49.86 -10.25 2.07
N TYR A 162 48.73 -9.93 2.70
CA TYR A 162 48.67 -8.83 3.68
C TYR A 162 49.43 -9.19 4.95
N GLU A 163 49.39 -10.45 5.39
CA GLU A 163 50.20 -10.92 6.52
C GLU A 163 51.70 -10.78 6.22
N LYS A 164 52.14 -11.13 5.00
CA LYS A 164 53.53 -10.92 4.56
C LYS A 164 53.92 -9.45 4.61
N VAL A 165 53.08 -8.57 4.06
CA VAL A 165 53.33 -7.11 4.12
C VAL A 165 53.43 -6.61 5.55
N ILE A 166 52.56 -7.07 6.46
CA ILE A 166 52.64 -6.63 7.88
C ILE A 166 53.92 -7.13 8.54
N LYS A 167 54.36 -8.36 8.25
CA LYS A 167 55.66 -8.87 8.72
C LYS A 167 56.82 -8.03 8.16
N ASP A 168 56.82 -7.75 6.87
CA ASP A 168 57.84 -6.90 6.22
C ASP A 168 57.87 -5.48 6.80
N VAL A 169 56.71 -4.90 7.12
CA VAL A 169 56.58 -3.57 7.74
C VAL A 169 57.11 -3.58 9.18
N VAL A 170 56.87 -4.64 9.95
CA VAL A 170 57.44 -4.80 11.29
C VAL A 170 58.96 -4.99 11.24
N GLU A 171 59.48 -5.71 10.24
CA GLU A 171 60.92 -5.91 10.07
C GLU A 171 61.65 -4.65 9.56
N SER A 172 61.01 -3.86 8.71
CA SER A 172 61.60 -2.64 8.13
C SER A 172 61.47 -1.40 9.01
N SER A 173 60.53 -1.41 9.96
CA SER A 173 60.23 -0.25 10.81
C SER A 173 60.47 -0.54 12.29
N ASP A 174 61.46 0.13 12.88
CA ASP A 174 61.71 0.12 14.33
C ASP A 174 60.56 0.69 15.18
N ILE A 175 59.51 1.21 14.54
CA ILE A 175 58.36 1.82 15.20
C ILE A 175 57.44 0.77 15.82
N PHE A 176 57.42 -0.45 15.28
CA PHE A 176 56.53 -1.54 15.72
C PHE A 176 57.34 -2.65 16.39
N LYS A 177 56.96 -3.02 17.63
CA LYS A 177 57.68 -4.08 18.36
C LYS A 177 57.20 -5.48 18.01
N SER A 178 55.96 -5.60 17.53
CA SER A 178 55.31 -6.86 17.20
C SER A 178 54.20 -6.61 16.18
N VAL A 179 53.83 -7.64 15.42
CA VAL A 179 52.65 -7.63 14.52
C VAL A 179 51.39 -7.20 15.28
N ASN A 180 51.23 -7.66 16.52
CA ASN A 180 50.07 -7.29 17.34
C ASN A 180 50.07 -5.80 17.73
N ASP A 181 51.25 -5.21 17.94
CA ASP A 181 51.41 -3.78 18.25
C ASP A 181 51.05 -2.91 17.03
N CYS A 182 51.43 -3.35 15.82
CA CYS A 182 51.00 -2.74 14.57
C CYS A 182 49.47 -2.77 14.41
N MET A 183 48.85 -3.94 14.67
CA MET A 183 47.39 -4.08 14.56
C MET A 183 46.65 -3.20 15.56
N ILE A 184 47.02 -3.22 16.84
CA ILE A 184 46.37 -2.40 17.88
C ILE A 184 46.46 -0.91 17.53
N ARG A 185 47.57 -0.45 16.98
CA ARG A 185 47.72 0.96 16.58
C ARG A 185 46.89 1.30 15.34
N CYS A 186 46.79 0.39 14.37
CA CYS A 186 45.89 0.54 13.23
C CYS A 186 44.43 0.57 13.68
N ASP A 187 44.03 -0.29 14.60
CA ASP A 187 42.68 -0.31 15.17
C ASP A 187 42.37 0.98 15.92
N ALA A 188 43.31 1.46 16.74
CA ALA A 188 43.17 2.74 17.43
C ALA A 188 43.07 3.92 16.44
N LEU A 189 43.82 3.88 15.34
CA LEU A 189 43.74 4.90 14.29
C LEU A 189 42.40 4.83 13.54
N MET A 190 41.90 3.63 13.28
CA MET A 190 40.61 3.43 12.62
C MET A 190 39.45 3.89 13.51
N LEU A 191 39.50 3.59 14.82
CA LEU A 191 38.53 4.10 15.80
C LEU A 191 38.58 5.63 15.90
N ALA A 192 39.78 6.21 15.97
CA ALA A 192 39.94 7.66 15.94
C ALA A 192 39.40 8.27 14.65
N GLN A 193 39.61 7.61 13.51
CA GLN A 193 39.05 8.05 12.23
C GLN A 193 37.52 8.05 12.26
N VAL A 194 36.89 7.00 12.80
CA VAL A 194 35.42 6.94 12.95
C VAL A 194 34.94 8.09 13.84
N GLU A 195 35.53 8.28 15.02
CA GLU A 195 35.16 9.37 15.94
C GLU A 195 35.32 10.76 15.29
N ILE A 196 36.42 10.99 14.56
CA ILE A 196 36.63 12.24 13.83
C ILE A 196 35.54 12.44 12.77
N THR A 197 35.19 11.39 12.02
CA THR A 197 34.14 11.51 10.99
C THR A 197 32.76 11.76 11.59
N GLU A 198 32.45 11.18 12.74
CA GLU A 198 31.20 11.45 13.46
C GLU A 198 31.13 12.91 13.92
N LEU A 199 32.20 13.41 14.54
CA LEU A 199 32.31 14.81 14.93
C LEU A 199 32.22 15.75 13.73
N GLU A 200 32.87 15.42 12.61
CA GLU A 200 32.78 16.19 11.38
C GLU A 200 31.34 16.26 10.86
N GLN A 201 30.62 15.13 10.85
CA GLN A 201 29.21 15.10 10.45
C GLN A 201 28.33 15.94 11.38
N GLU A 202 28.57 15.93 12.69
CA GLU A 202 27.86 16.80 13.63
C GLU A 202 28.15 18.29 13.34
N LYS A 203 29.40 18.66 13.07
CA LYS A 203 29.74 20.04 12.70
C LYS A 203 29.09 20.46 11.40
N ILE A 204 29.06 19.59 10.38
CA ILE A 204 28.38 19.87 9.11
C ILE A 204 26.88 20.10 9.35
N LYS A 205 26.23 19.24 10.13
CA LYS A 205 24.81 19.43 10.51
C LYS A 205 24.59 20.77 11.22
N GLY A 206 25.46 21.13 12.16
CA GLY A 206 25.40 22.43 12.83
C GLY A 206 25.57 23.62 11.87
N ILE A 207 26.49 23.52 10.90
CA ILE A 207 26.68 24.54 9.86
C ILE A 207 25.45 24.64 8.96
N GLU A 208 24.84 23.52 8.56
CA GLU A 208 23.62 23.51 7.77
C GLU A 208 22.45 24.13 8.51
N GLU A 209 22.29 23.86 9.81
CA GLU A 209 21.28 24.50 10.64
C GLU A 209 21.48 26.01 10.73
N MET A 210 22.70 26.47 11.00
CA MET A 210 23.02 27.89 10.97
C MET A 210 22.74 28.53 9.61
N ARG A 211 23.07 27.84 8.51
CA ARG A 211 22.77 28.29 7.15
C ARG A 211 21.26 28.39 6.91
N ARG A 212 20.48 27.40 7.34
CA ARG A 212 19.01 27.42 7.27
C ARG A 212 18.44 28.61 8.04
N MET A 213 18.93 28.85 9.25
CA MET A 213 18.50 29.99 10.08
C MET A 213 18.89 31.34 9.44
N MET A 214 20.09 31.46 8.90
CA MET A 214 20.55 32.66 8.20
C MET A 214 19.67 32.96 6.98
N VAL A 215 19.39 31.96 6.14
CA VAL A 215 18.52 32.14 4.96
C VAL A 215 17.11 32.54 5.39
N LYS A 216 16.57 31.94 6.45
CA LYS A 216 15.26 32.31 6.98
C LYS A 216 15.25 33.77 7.46
N ALA A 217 16.23 34.19 8.26
CA ALA A 217 16.35 35.57 8.74
C ALA A 217 16.55 36.57 7.59
N MET A 218 17.34 36.21 6.57
CA MET A 218 17.53 37.03 5.38
C MET A 218 16.23 37.19 4.58
N ASN A 219 15.48 36.11 4.40
CA ASN A 219 14.18 36.16 3.73
C ASN A 219 13.17 37.01 4.49
N GLU A 220 13.09 36.85 5.82
CA GLU A 220 12.25 37.69 6.68
C GLU A 220 12.63 39.17 6.56
N SER A 221 13.93 39.49 6.66
CA SER A 221 14.43 40.86 6.48
C SER A 221 14.14 41.41 5.06
N SER A 222 14.26 40.57 4.03
CA SER A 222 13.97 40.96 2.65
C SER A 222 12.49 41.27 2.46
N LEU A 223 11.60 40.49 3.10
CA LEU A 223 10.16 40.75 3.09
C LEU A 223 9.83 42.03 3.84
N THR A 224 10.46 42.30 4.98
CA THR A 224 10.25 43.57 5.70
C THR A 224 10.74 44.77 4.89
N ILE A 225 11.89 44.67 4.21
CA ILE A 225 12.39 45.74 3.33
C ILE A 225 11.43 45.97 2.17
N LEU A 226 10.90 44.90 1.56
CA LEU A 226 9.91 45.03 0.49
C LEU A 226 8.63 45.71 0.99
N GLY A 227 8.15 45.36 2.19
CA GLY A 227 7.02 46.02 2.85
C GLY A 227 7.26 47.53 3.03
N LEU A 228 8.38 47.90 3.63
CA LEU A 228 8.76 49.30 3.83
C LEU A 228 8.93 50.06 2.51
N ASN A 229 9.49 49.43 1.48
CA ASN A 229 9.65 50.05 0.16
C ASN A 229 8.29 50.32 -0.51
N ASN A 230 7.33 49.42 -0.33
CA ASN A 230 5.97 49.62 -0.81
C ASN A 230 5.26 50.76 -0.07
N GLU A 231 5.41 50.84 1.25
CA GLU A 231 4.89 51.95 2.07
C GLU A 231 5.52 53.28 1.69
N LEU A 232 6.84 53.32 1.50
CA LEU A 232 7.57 54.50 1.05
C LEU A 232 7.09 54.95 -0.33
N SER A 233 6.94 54.02 -1.28
CA SER A 233 6.40 54.32 -2.61
C SER A 233 4.96 54.86 -2.53
N ALA A 234 4.13 54.36 -1.62
CA ALA A 234 2.78 54.87 -1.42
C ALA A 234 2.80 56.29 -0.83
N MET A 235 3.69 56.56 0.11
CA MET A 235 3.88 57.88 0.73
C MET A 235 4.45 58.91 -0.26
N GLU A 236 5.40 58.53 -1.11
CA GLU A 236 5.94 59.40 -2.16
C GLU A 236 4.87 59.79 -3.18
N ARG A 237 3.99 58.84 -3.55
CA ARG A 237 2.85 59.12 -4.42
C ARG A 237 1.88 60.11 -3.77
N SER A 238 1.49 59.88 -2.51
CA SER A 238 0.57 60.78 -1.81
C SER A 238 1.17 62.17 -1.63
N TYR A 239 2.47 62.25 -1.31
CA TYR A 239 3.22 63.50 -1.24
C TYR A 239 3.26 64.22 -2.59
N SER A 240 3.54 63.51 -3.69
CA SER A 240 3.56 64.09 -5.04
C SER A 240 2.20 64.64 -5.44
N ILE A 241 1.10 63.95 -5.10
CA ILE A 241 -0.26 64.41 -5.34
C ILE A 241 -0.54 65.70 -4.54
N ALA A 242 -0.28 65.67 -3.23
CA ALA A 242 -0.49 66.84 -2.37
C ALA A 242 0.36 68.04 -2.81
N LYS A 243 1.60 67.83 -3.22
CA LYS A 243 2.48 68.87 -3.77
C LYS A 243 1.93 69.43 -5.08
N ALA A 244 1.46 68.58 -5.99
CA ALA A 244 0.85 69.03 -7.24
C ALA A 244 -0.41 69.86 -6.99
N GLU A 245 -1.24 69.47 -6.02
CA GLU A 245 -2.42 70.25 -5.59
C GLU A 245 -2.03 71.59 -4.97
N SER A 246 -1.04 71.60 -4.07
CA SER A 246 -0.52 72.84 -3.47
C SER A 246 -0.02 73.81 -4.53
N LEU A 247 0.75 73.33 -5.52
CA LEU A 247 1.23 74.17 -6.63
C LEU A 247 0.09 74.69 -7.51
N LYS A 248 -0.98 73.91 -7.73
CA LYS A 248 -2.17 74.38 -8.44
C LYS A 248 -2.83 75.53 -7.70
N TRP A 249 -3.03 75.38 -6.40
CA TRP A 249 -3.63 76.43 -5.56
C TRP A 249 -2.75 77.67 -5.45
N GLU A 250 -1.44 77.50 -5.34
CA GLU A 250 -0.48 78.59 -5.37
C GLU A 250 -0.54 79.36 -6.69
N LYS A 251 -0.62 78.66 -7.84
CA LYS A 251 -0.78 79.29 -9.15
C LYS A 251 -2.09 80.08 -9.26
N ILE A 252 -3.20 79.50 -8.79
CA ILE A 252 -4.50 80.19 -8.77
C ILE A 252 -4.42 81.44 -7.88
N MET A 253 -3.87 81.30 -6.68
CA MET A 253 -3.70 82.39 -5.72
C MET A 253 -2.81 83.51 -6.26
N ALA A 254 -1.68 83.17 -6.91
CA ALA A 254 -0.82 84.13 -7.57
C ALA A 254 -1.56 84.87 -8.69
N GLY A 255 -2.30 84.15 -9.54
CA GLY A 255 -3.13 84.77 -10.58
C GLY A 255 -4.21 85.70 -10.01
N THR A 256 -4.86 85.32 -8.91
CA THR A 256 -5.83 86.19 -8.22
C THR A 256 -5.15 87.41 -7.62
N LYS A 257 -3.97 87.26 -7.02
CA LYS A 257 -3.19 88.38 -6.47
C LYS A 257 -2.78 89.36 -7.57
N ASP A 258 -2.29 88.87 -8.69
CA ASP A 258 -1.91 89.69 -9.83
C ASP A 258 -3.13 90.45 -10.39
N TYR A 259 -4.27 89.76 -10.53
CA TYR A 259 -5.53 90.38 -10.95
C TYR A 259 -5.99 91.49 -9.98
N ILE A 260 -5.92 91.25 -8.67
CA ILE A 260 -6.23 92.26 -7.66
C ILE A 260 -5.26 93.44 -7.78
N SER A 261 -3.96 93.19 -7.90
CA SER A 261 -2.94 94.24 -8.02
C SER A 261 -3.11 95.06 -9.30
N GLU A 262 -3.46 94.43 -10.42
CA GLU A 262 -3.72 95.14 -11.67
C GLU A 262 -4.98 96.00 -11.56
N ASN A 263 -6.05 95.47 -10.96
CA ASN A 263 -7.30 96.21 -10.74
C ASN A 263 -7.11 97.37 -9.75
N GLU A 264 -6.31 97.19 -8.69
CA GLU A 264 -5.95 98.28 -7.79
C GLU A 264 -5.10 99.34 -8.49
N LEU A 265 -4.16 98.94 -9.35
CA LEU A 265 -3.36 99.87 -10.14
C LEU A 265 -4.21 100.65 -11.13
N THR A 266 -5.12 100.01 -11.87
CA THR A 266 -6.03 100.69 -12.79
C THR A 266 -6.97 101.63 -12.04
N ARG A 267 -7.52 101.19 -10.91
CA ARG A 267 -8.31 102.06 -10.01
C ARG A 267 -7.50 103.29 -9.59
N ASN A 268 -6.27 103.11 -9.10
CA ASN A 268 -5.41 104.23 -8.69
C ASN A 268 -5.08 105.17 -9.86
N ARG A 269 -4.80 104.63 -11.06
CA ARG A 269 -4.58 105.45 -12.27
C ARG A 269 -5.81 106.26 -12.66
N ILE A 270 -7.01 105.69 -12.55
CA ILE A 270 -8.27 106.40 -12.80
C ILE A 270 -8.44 107.53 -11.78
N LEU A 271 -8.20 107.27 -10.49
CA LEU A 271 -8.24 108.29 -9.44
C LEU A 271 -7.25 109.43 -9.72
N ASP A 272 -6.01 109.10 -10.09
CA ASP A 272 -5.00 110.10 -10.42
C ASP A 272 -5.37 110.90 -11.68
N ALA A 273 -5.96 110.26 -12.70
CA ALA A 273 -6.43 110.94 -13.90
C ALA A 273 -7.59 111.91 -13.61
N ILE A 274 -8.54 111.51 -12.75
CA ILE A 274 -9.63 112.38 -12.28
C ILE A 274 -9.06 113.57 -11.52
N GLN A 275 -8.16 113.31 -10.56
CA GLN A 275 -7.52 114.36 -9.77
C GLN A 275 -6.70 115.32 -10.65
N GLN A 276 -5.95 114.79 -11.63
CA GLN A 276 -5.18 115.61 -12.58
C GLN A 276 -6.09 116.47 -13.45
N MET A 277 -7.21 115.92 -13.96
CA MET A 277 -8.20 116.69 -14.72
C MET A 277 -8.82 117.81 -13.86
N TYR A 278 -9.18 117.50 -12.61
CA TYR A 278 -9.70 118.48 -11.66
C TYR A 278 -8.69 119.62 -11.45
N HIS A 279 -7.43 119.30 -11.14
CA HIS A 279 -6.37 120.30 -10.97
C HIS A 279 -6.11 121.15 -12.22
N LEU A 280 -6.14 120.57 -13.42
CA LEU A 280 -5.97 121.32 -14.67
C LEU A 280 -7.12 122.32 -14.89
N LEU A 281 -8.36 121.94 -14.59
CA LEU A 281 -9.52 122.82 -14.70
C LEU A 281 -9.51 123.92 -13.63
N CYS A 282 -9.18 123.58 -12.38
CA CYS A 282 -8.99 124.56 -11.31
C CYS A 282 -7.89 125.58 -11.65
N ARG A 283 -6.74 125.11 -12.17
CA ARG A 283 -5.63 125.97 -12.60
C ARG A 283 -6.02 126.89 -13.75
N ARG A 284 -6.84 126.42 -14.70
CA ARG A 284 -7.36 127.28 -15.78
C ARG A 284 -8.23 128.40 -15.24
N ASN A 285 -9.07 128.10 -14.25
CA ASN A 285 -10.01 129.05 -13.68
C ASN A 285 -9.41 129.92 -12.56
N GLY A 286 -8.14 129.66 -12.17
CA GLY A 286 -7.45 130.41 -11.11
C GLY A 286 -7.97 130.13 -9.71
N VAL A 287 -8.63 128.99 -9.48
CA VAL A 287 -9.17 128.57 -8.18
C VAL A 287 -8.24 127.55 -7.56
N ASP A 288 -7.92 127.71 -6.27
CA ASP A 288 -7.11 126.74 -5.54
C ASP A 288 -7.90 125.43 -5.31
N PRO A 289 -7.28 124.25 -5.47
CA PRO A 289 -7.98 122.98 -5.33
C PRO A 289 -8.46 122.72 -3.89
N THR A 290 -9.77 122.57 -3.68
CA THR A 290 -10.36 122.35 -2.34
C THR A 290 -10.60 120.86 -2.01
N ALA A 291 -10.85 120.01 -3.01
CA ALA A 291 -11.21 118.61 -2.81
C ALA A 291 -9.98 117.66 -2.76
N GLY A 292 -9.96 116.74 -1.78
CA GLY A 292 -8.91 115.74 -1.59
C GLY A 292 -9.00 114.56 -2.56
N ARG A 293 -7.92 113.77 -2.71
CA ARG A 293 -7.80 112.65 -3.67
C ARG A 293 -8.91 111.59 -3.59
N TYR A 294 -9.57 111.44 -2.44
CA TYR A 294 -10.59 110.42 -2.20
C TYR A 294 -12.04 110.95 -2.28
N ASP A 295 -12.23 112.27 -2.42
CA ASP A 295 -13.55 112.89 -2.63
C ASP A 295 -13.87 112.95 -4.12
N ILE A 296 -14.06 111.77 -4.71
CA ILE A 296 -14.24 111.56 -6.15
C ILE A 296 -15.51 112.26 -6.67
N GLU A 297 -16.57 112.26 -5.86
CA GLU A 297 -17.88 112.80 -6.24
C GLU A 297 -17.81 114.32 -6.47
N GLU A 298 -17.21 115.07 -5.53
CA GLU A 298 -17.04 116.52 -5.66
C GLU A 298 -16.10 116.90 -6.82
N GLN A 299 -15.02 116.13 -7.04
CA GLN A 299 -14.12 116.35 -8.15
C GLN A 299 -14.80 116.13 -9.51
N LEU A 300 -15.59 115.05 -9.65
CA LEU A 300 -16.31 114.74 -10.88
C LEU A 300 -17.43 115.74 -11.16
N ASP A 301 -18.18 116.19 -10.15
CA ASP A 301 -19.22 117.21 -10.32
C ASP A 301 -18.62 118.55 -10.76
N TYR A 302 -17.48 118.96 -10.19
CA TYR A 302 -16.77 120.16 -10.65
C TYR A 302 -16.27 120.01 -12.09
N ILE A 303 -15.62 118.89 -12.43
CA ILE A 303 -15.16 118.60 -13.80
C ILE A 303 -16.35 118.66 -14.79
N LYS A 304 -17.48 118.03 -14.44
CA LYS A 304 -18.68 118.00 -15.28
C LYS A 304 -19.22 119.41 -15.55
N ASN A 305 -19.43 120.20 -14.50
CA ASN A 305 -19.93 121.57 -14.61
C ASN A 305 -19.03 122.44 -15.50
N GLU A 306 -17.71 122.31 -15.34
CA GLU A 306 -16.73 123.05 -16.14
C GLU A 306 -16.66 122.59 -17.60
N ILE A 307 -16.76 121.29 -17.88
CA ILE A 307 -16.84 120.80 -19.26
C ILE A 307 -18.14 121.29 -19.93
N GLU A 308 -19.27 121.31 -19.22
CA GLU A 308 -20.52 121.86 -19.75
C GLU A 308 -20.42 123.36 -20.07
N ILE A 309 -19.74 124.14 -19.22
CA ILE A 309 -19.46 125.56 -19.49
C ILE A 309 -18.58 125.70 -20.73
N LEU A 310 -17.49 124.94 -20.85
CA LEU A 310 -16.62 124.98 -22.03
C LEU A 310 -17.35 124.58 -23.30
N GLN A 311 -18.17 123.54 -23.25
CA GLN A 311 -18.99 123.13 -24.39
C GLN A 311 -19.95 124.24 -24.80
N LYS A 312 -20.57 124.94 -23.84
CA LYS A 312 -21.38 126.13 -24.13
C LYS A 312 -20.55 127.23 -24.80
N VAL A 313 -19.35 127.53 -24.32
CA VAL A 313 -18.45 128.55 -24.90
C VAL A 313 -17.97 128.16 -26.31
N VAL A 314 -17.58 126.90 -26.53
CA VAL A 314 -17.19 126.41 -27.85
C VAL A 314 -18.37 126.45 -28.81
N ASN A 315 -19.57 126.07 -28.36
CA ASN A 315 -20.78 126.16 -29.18
C ASN A 315 -21.15 127.62 -29.52
N LEU A 316 -20.88 128.58 -28.63
CA LEU A 316 -21.03 130.01 -28.92
C LEU A 316 -19.97 130.49 -29.91
N CYS A 317 -18.70 130.15 -29.73
CA CYS A 317 -17.62 130.48 -30.67
C CYS A 317 -17.87 129.86 -32.06
N ASN A 318 -18.36 128.62 -32.15
CA ASN A 318 -18.72 127.99 -33.41
C ASN A 318 -19.93 128.68 -34.06
N LYS A 319 -20.91 129.14 -33.28
CA LYS A 319 -22.02 129.96 -33.78
C LYS A 319 -21.55 131.32 -34.28
N ASP A 320 -20.57 131.94 -33.64
CA ASP A 320 -20.00 133.22 -34.05
C ASP A 320 -19.07 133.08 -35.26
N LEU A 321 -18.30 131.98 -35.37
CA LEU A 321 -17.57 131.63 -36.58
C LEU A 321 -18.51 131.33 -37.76
N ALA A 322 -19.64 130.66 -37.50
CA ALA A 322 -20.68 130.44 -38.53
C ALA A 322 -21.38 131.74 -38.97
N LYS A 323 -21.50 132.74 -38.07
CA LYS A 323 -22.01 134.10 -38.39
C LYS A 323 -20.98 134.99 -39.10
N ASN A 324 -19.69 134.85 -38.77
CA ASN A 324 -18.61 135.59 -39.43
C ASN A 324 -18.24 134.99 -40.80
N ALA A 325 -18.46 133.69 -40.99
CA ALA A 325 -18.37 133.02 -42.29
C ALA A 325 -19.51 133.43 -43.25
N SER A 326 -20.70 133.76 -42.74
CA SER A 326 -21.82 134.25 -43.57
C SER A 326 -21.78 135.77 -43.82
N ALA A 327 -21.02 136.55 -43.05
CA ALA A 327 -20.74 137.98 -43.31
C ALA A 327 -19.62 138.21 -44.35
N SER A 328 -18.78 137.22 -44.62
CA SER A 328 -17.62 137.32 -45.53
C SER A 328 -17.89 136.79 -46.96
N GLN A 329 -19.14 136.45 -47.29
CA GLN A 329 -19.54 135.81 -48.55
C GLN A 329 -20.23 136.75 -49.57
N GLN A 330 -20.08 138.07 -49.42
CA GLN A 330 -20.55 139.08 -50.40
C GLN A 330 -19.43 139.79 -51.20
N HIS A 331 -18.16 139.39 -51.07
CA HIS A 331 -17.08 139.95 -51.90
C HIS A 331 -16.16 138.82 -52.40
N ALA A 332 -16.00 138.74 -53.73
CA ALA A 332 -15.15 137.82 -54.51
C ALA A 332 -15.73 136.43 -54.88
N MET A 333 -16.70 136.44 -55.80
CA MET A 333 -16.68 135.53 -56.95
C MET A 333 -15.62 136.03 -57.96
N PHE A 334 -14.59 135.24 -58.31
CA PHE A 334 -14.22 134.87 -59.69
C PHE A 334 -12.90 134.05 -59.74
N SER A 335 -12.90 133.03 -60.61
CA SER A 335 -11.82 132.17 -61.17
C SER A 335 -11.19 131.00 -60.35
N ASP A 336 -11.78 129.81 -60.57
CA ASP A 336 -11.20 128.57 -61.15
C ASP A 336 -9.93 127.90 -60.57
N ALA A 337 -10.15 126.91 -59.67
CA ALA A 337 -10.13 125.43 -59.88
C ALA A 337 -9.00 124.73 -60.72
N PRO A 338 -8.79 123.40 -60.56
CA PRO A 338 -7.73 122.76 -59.74
C PRO A 338 -6.87 121.76 -60.58
N THR A 339 -5.81 121.10 -60.09
CA THR A 339 -5.87 119.70 -59.58
C THR A 339 -4.50 119.11 -59.18
N LYS A 340 -4.53 118.44 -58.02
CA LYS A 340 -3.75 117.30 -57.47
C LYS A 340 -2.53 116.71 -58.23
N ASP A 341 -1.34 117.03 -57.72
CA ASP A 341 -0.24 116.07 -57.48
C ASP A 341 -0.41 115.48 -56.06
N GLY A 342 0.03 114.30 -55.64
CA GLY A 342 0.99 113.34 -56.17
C GLY A 342 1.69 112.67 -54.97
N SER A 343 1.97 111.37 -55.05
CA SER A 343 2.84 110.58 -54.16
C SER A 343 2.30 110.25 -52.75
N SER A 344 2.61 109.13 -52.07
CA SER A 344 3.82 108.30 -52.11
C SER A 344 3.57 106.96 -51.37
N LYS A 345 3.90 105.86 -52.06
CA LYS A 345 4.79 104.74 -51.65
C LYS A 345 4.66 104.02 -50.29
N LYS A 346 4.92 102.69 -50.43
CA LYS A 346 5.66 101.77 -49.51
C LYS A 346 4.87 101.28 -48.28
N SER A 347 5.01 100.04 -47.80
CA SER A 347 5.87 98.91 -48.18
C SER A 347 5.52 97.68 -47.32
N LYS A 348 5.66 96.50 -47.94
CA LYS A 348 6.16 95.21 -47.42
C LYS A 348 6.30 95.04 -45.89
N LYS A 349 5.76 93.92 -45.37
CA LYS A 349 6.40 92.93 -44.47
C LYS A 349 5.33 91.91 -44.07
N LYS A 350 5.54 90.62 -43.81
CA LYS A 350 6.58 89.60 -44.06
C LYS A 350 5.98 88.35 -43.40
N LYS A 351 5.93 87.21 -44.11
CA LYS A 351 5.65 85.88 -43.54
C LYS A 351 6.67 85.53 -42.44
N VAL A 352 6.21 85.00 -41.30
CA VAL A 352 6.90 84.02 -40.42
C VAL A 352 5.79 83.26 -39.67
N ALA A 353 5.36 82.07 -40.12
CA ALA A 353 5.84 80.75 -39.70
C ALA A 353 5.79 80.52 -38.17
N GLY A 354 4.67 79.99 -37.67
CA GLY A 354 4.56 79.42 -36.33
C GLY A 354 4.82 77.90 -36.37
N PRO A 355 5.69 77.34 -35.52
CA PRO A 355 6.01 75.92 -35.52
C PRO A 355 5.01 75.09 -34.70
N ARG A 356 4.71 73.90 -35.25
CA ARG A 356 4.05 72.78 -34.59
C ARG A 356 4.86 72.31 -33.38
N ILE A 357 4.21 72.17 -32.23
CA ILE A 357 4.68 71.32 -31.13
C ILE A 357 3.81 70.06 -31.14
N ARG A 358 4.50 68.92 -31.31
CA ARG A 358 3.97 67.56 -31.12
C ARG A 358 3.84 67.33 -29.62
N ILE A 359 2.68 66.85 -29.18
CA ILE A 359 2.53 66.25 -27.86
C ILE A 359 2.87 64.76 -28.03
N ALA A 360 3.93 64.35 -27.36
CA ALA A 360 4.19 62.98 -26.96
C ALA A 360 4.03 62.97 -25.45
N GLU A 361 3.06 62.21 -24.97
CA GLU A 361 3.12 61.24 -23.86
C GLU A 361 1.73 60.63 -23.67
#